data_AF-A0A7V1EJP6-F1
#
_entry.id   AF-A0A7V1EJP6-F1
#
_cell.length_a   1.000
_cell.length_b   1.000
_cell.length_c   1.000
_cell.angle_alpha   90.00
_cell.angle_beta   90.00
_cell.angle_gamma   90.00
#
_symmetry.space_group_name_H-M   'P 1'
#
loop_
_entity.id
_entity.type
_entity.pdbx_description
1 polymer ?
#
loop_
_entity_poly.entity_id
_entity_poly.type
_entity_poly.pdbx_seq_one_letter_code
_entity_poly.pdbx_strand_id
1 'polypeptide(L)'
;MPLVTDYNAVKDIYQQASEHEIGLPVFCTEDRETLEAILGSALKMAEELGVEDLPIIPAWTSRYPPRGQMRLLTACGDPVLGSRLMFSDLQMFMDESSPYRRLRVLPHLDHAFPWLDGDIMDDFTQQFASVMCDASEKPFQENIEMTARYVEKVKGKVVVEGAVDEILESGGSQKNEPTSVERAKEFLGQTGVDIIVPNVGTEHRATVDQVQYLSQEARKLSGAVGKILCLHGTSSVKPEDLPGLPSDGFVKINIYTVLAVRGGQAVARNVLDNLGNIFDEGQLADLVKKDVLGKGVLSPQYAQTQAPIKPKLPCVANPPRRDAWFATVRDCCQHFLDVFNYRRFQK
;
A
#
# COMPACT_ATOMS: atom_id res chain seq x y z
N MET A 1 14.29 -18.37 0.05
CA MET A 1 13.26 -18.00 1.05
C MET A 1 12.32 -17.02 0.38
N PRO A 2 11.02 -17.10 0.62
CA PRO A 2 10.05 -16.20 -0.01
C PRO A 2 10.20 -14.76 0.46
N LEU A 3 10.68 -14.53 1.68
CA LEU A 3 11.03 -13.19 2.16
C LEU A 3 12.37 -12.75 1.56
N VAL A 4 12.39 -11.61 0.85
CA VAL A 4 13.59 -11.06 0.20
C VAL A 4 13.98 -9.75 0.87
N THR A 5 14.98 -9.80 1.76
CA THR A 5 15.51 -8.62 2.47
C THR A 5 16.99 -8.34 2.20
N ASP A 6 17.68 -9.23 1.47
CA ASP A 6 19.06 -9.00 1.06
C ASP A 6 19.14 -7.83 0.08
N TYR A 7 20.00 -6.85 0.38
CA TYR A 7 20.13 -5.62 -0.40
C TYR A 7 20.34 -5.86 -1.90
N ASN A 8 21.21 -6.79 -2.29
CA ASN A 8 21.51 -7.03 -3.70
C ASN A 8 20.35 -7.76 -4.38
N ALA A 9 19.77 -8.78 -3.72
CA ALA A 9 18.61 -9.48 -4.26
C ALA A 9 17.40 -8.56 -4.48
N VAL A 10 17.16 -7.60 -3.58
CA VAL A 10 16.12 -6.58 -3.75
C VAL A 10 16.42 -5.68 -4.95
N LYS A 11 17.68 -5.24 -5.11
CA LYS A 11 18.08 -4.40 -6.25
C LYS A 11 17.97 -5.14 -7.58
N ASP A 12 18.30 -6.43 -7.63
CA ASP A 12 18.14 -7.24 -8.83
C ASP A 12 16.66 -7.32 -9.25
N ILE A 13 15.74 -7.42 -8.30
CA ILE A 13 14.29 -7.41 -8.57
C ILE A 13 13.85 -6.04 -9.13
N TYR A 14 14.28 -4.94 -8.51
CA TYR A 14 13.98 -3.60 -9.03
C TYR A 14 14.58 -3.37 -10.42
N GLN A 15 15.81 -3.82 -10.66
CA GLN A 15 16.48 -3.71 -11.95
C GLN A 15 15.73 -4.52 -13.02
N GLN A 16 15.37 -5.77 -12.73
CA GLN A 16 14.55 -6.62 -13.60
C GLN A 16 13.22 -5.93 -13.95
N ALA A 17 12.52 -5.40 -12.94
CA ALA A 17 11.27 -4.70 -13.15
C ALA A 17 11.45 -3.46 -14.05
N SER A 18 12.50 -2.68 -13.82
CA SER A 18 12.85 -1.49 -14.60
C SER A 18 13.16 -1.82 -16.07
N GLU A 19 13.95 -2.86 -16.33
CA GLU A 19 14.33 -3.33 -17.67
C GLU A 19 13.12 -3.83 -18.48
N HIS A 20 12.16 -4.46 -17.81
CA HIS A 20 10.94 -4.95 -18.44
C HIS A 20 9.78 -3.93 -18.43
N GLU A 21 10.00 -2.74 -17.88
CA GLU A 21 8.97 -1.71 -17.64
C GLU A 21 7.75 -2.26 -16.87
N ILE A 22 8.05 -2.95 -15.79
CA ILE A 22 7.11 -3.40 -14.78
C ILE A 22 7.14 -2.39 -13.64
N GLY A 23 5.97 -1.92 -13.23
CA GLY A 23 5.84 -1.13 -12.00
C GLY A 23 5.49 -2.06 -10.86
N LEU A 24 6.29 -2.10 -9.79
CA LEU A 24 6.00 -2.91 -8.62
C LEU A 24 5.03 -2.12 -7.70
N PRO A 25 3.75 -2.52 -7.61
CA PRO A 25 2.84 -1.87 -6.69
C PRO A 25 3.23 -2.17 -5.24
N VAL A 26 3.12 -1.13 -4.43
CA VAL A 26 3.41 -1.13 -3.00
C VAL A 26 2.07 -0.96 -2.31
N PHE A 27 1.59 -2.04 -1.73
CA PHE A 27 0.26 -2.06 -1.11
C PHE A 27 0.40 -1.84 0.39
N CYS A 28 -0.03 -0.68 0.87
CA CYS A 28 -0.01 -0.41 2.31
C CYS A 28 -1.10 -1.25 3.00
N THR A 29 -0.73 -1.98 4.05
CA THR A 29 -1.62 -2.93 4.73
C THR A 29 -1.95 -2.50 6.15
N GLU A 30 -3.18 -2.79 6.58
CA GLU A 30 -3.72 -2.31 7.86
C GLU A 30 -3.85 -3.41 8.91
N ASP A 31 -3.96 -4.65 8.44
CA ASP A 31 -4.27 -5.83 9.22
C ASP A 31 -3.77 -7.09 8.50
N ARG A 32 -4.01 -8.24 9.12
CA ARG A 32 -3.62 -9.55 8.59
C ARG A 32 -4.39 -9.89 7.32
N GLU A 33 -5.66 -9.56 7.28
CA GLU A 33 -6.56 -9.82 6.15
C GLU A 33 -6.12 -9.08 4.88
N THR A 34 -5.71 -7.82 5.03
CA THR A 34 -5.18 -7.00 3.93
C THR A 34 -3.84 -7.56 3.46
N LEU A 35 -2.96 -7.96 4.38
CA LEU A 35 -1.70 -8.62 4.04
C LEU A 35 -1.95 -9.90 3.24
N GLU A 36 -2.82 -10.77 3.72
CA GLU A 36 -3.16 -12.02 3.02
C GLU A 36 -3.81 -11.76 1.65
N ALA A 37 -4.65 -10.72 1.54
CA ALA A 37 -5.26 -10.33 0.28
C ALA A 37 -4.22 -9.88 -0.76
N ILE A 38 -3.19 -9.14 -0.34
CA ILE A 38 -2.05 -8.73 -1.19
C ILE A 38 -1.30 -9.98 -1.66
N LEU A 39 -0.92 -10.88 -0.75
CA LEU A 39 -0.21 -12.12 -1.09
C LEU A 39 -1.06 -13.03 -1.99
N GLY A 40 -2.36 -13.15 -1.71
CA GLY A 40 -3.33 -13.91 -2.50
C GLY A 40 -3.50 -13.39 -3.92
N SER A 41 -3.37 -12.08 -4.13
CA SER A 41 -3.46 -11.48 -5.45
C SER A 41 -2.25 -11.85 -6.32
N ALA A 42 -1.05 -11.79 -5.74
CA ALA A 42 0.19 -12.19 -6.40
C ALA A 42 0.22 -13.69 -6.66
N LEU A 43 -0.21 -14.51 -5.70
CA LEU A 43 -0.28 -15.96 -5.85
C LEU A 43 -1.21 -16.38 -6.99
N LYS A 44 -2.40 -15.77 -7.05
CA LYS A 44 -3.36 -16.03 -8.12
C LYS A 44 -2.79 -15.63 -9.49
N MET A 45 -2.14 -14.48 -9.58
CA MET A 45 -1.48 -14.07 -10.81
C MET A 45 -0.31 -14.99 -11.20
N ALA A 46 0.47 -15.46 -10.23
CA ALA A 46 1.56 -16.41 -10.44
C ALA A 46 1.03 -17.70 -11.09
N GLU A 47 -0.09 -18.22 -10.59
CA GLU A 47 -0.78 -19.38 -11.16
C GLU A 47 -1.34 -19.12 -12.56
N GLU A 48 -1.97 -17.96 -12.79
CA GLU A 48 -2.48 -17.57 -14.11
C GLU A 48 -1.36 -17.42 -15.16
N LEU A 49 -0.18 -17.00 -14.74
CA LEU A 49 0.98 -16.79 -15.60
C LEU A 49 1.90 -18.01 -15.70
N GLY A 50 1.74 -19.02 -14.84
CA GLY A 50 2.69 -20.13 -14.73
C GLY A 50 4.09 -19.69 -14.28
N VAL A 51 4.19 -18.60 -13.51
CA VAL A 51 5.43 -18.09 -12.92
C VAL A 51 5.49 -18.54 -11.46
N GLU A 52 6.61 -19.10 -11.01
CA GLU A 52 6.68 -19.67 -9.66
C GLU A 52 6.94 -18.63 -8.57
N ASP A 53 7.57 -17.50 -8.89
CA ASP A 53 8.17 -16.60 -7.90
C ASP A 53 7.87 -15.11 -8.11
N LEU A 54 6.61 -14.74 -8.37
CA LEU A 54 6.25 -13.33 -8.57
C LEU A 54 6.62 -12.44 -7.37
N PRO A 55 7.19 -11.24 -7.62
CA PRO A 55 7.53 -10.29 -6.56
C PRO A 55 6.30 -9.49 -6.10
N ILE A 56 6.18 -9.24 -4.80
CA ILE A 56 5.09 -8.45 -4.22
C ILE A 56 5.57 -7.62 -3.03
N ILE A 57 5.12 -6.37 -2.93
CA ILE A 57 5.58 -5.41 -1.93
C ILE A 57 4.42 -5.04 -0.99
N PRO A 58 4.21 -5.75 0.12
CA PRO A 58 3.38 -5.25 1.21
C PRO A 58 4.14 -4.14 1.97
N ALA A 59 3.42 -3.10 2.38
CA ALA A 59 4.02 -1.96 3.07
C ALA A 59 3.26 -1.54 4.32
N TRP A 60 3.98 -0.87 5.22
CA TRP A 60 3.41 -0.33 6.44
C TRP A 60 4.01 1.03 6.74
N THR A 61 3.19 1.92 7.26
CA THR A 61 3.64 3.11 7.97
C THR A 61 3.75 2.84 9.47
N SER A 62 4.71 3.49 10.13
CA SER A 62 4.87 3.40 11.59
C SER A 62 4.05 4.46 12.34
N ARG A 63 4.60 5.68 12.46
CA ARG A 63 3.97 6.81 13.14
C ARG A 63 3.58 7.94 12.17
N TYR A 64 3.50 7.64 10.87
CA TYR A 64 3.07 8.59 9.86
C TYR A 64 1.76 9.28 10.29
N PRO A 65 1.75 10.61 10.53
CA PRO A 65 0.63 11.28 11.20
C PRO A 65 -0.74 11.08 10.52
N PRO A 66 -0.82 11.10 9.17
CA PRO A 66 -2.07 10.81 8.47
C PRO A 66 -2.67 9.43 8.75
N ARG A 67 -1.80 8.41 8.90
CA ARG A 67 -2.19 7.02 9.11
C ARG A 67 -0.98 6.19 9.55
N GLY A 68 -0.80 5.96 10.85
CA GLY A 68 0.28 5.11 11.38
C GLY A 68 -0.15 3.66 11.57
N GLN A 69 0.05 2.81 10.57
CA GLN A 69 -0.52 1.45 10.52
C GLN A 69 0.01 0.55 11.64
N MET A 70 1.31 0.56 11.93
CA MET A 70 1.87 -0.23 13.03
C MET A 70 1.32 0.23 14.39
N ARG A 71 1.13 1.53 14.58
CA ARG A 71 0.50 2.08 15.78
C ARG A 71 -0.95 1.63 15.90
N LEU A 72 -1.69 1.60 14.79
CA LEU A 72 -3.14 1.29 14.77
C LEU A 72 -3.45 -0.21 14.77
N LEU A 73 -2.46 -1.07 14.52
CA LEU A 73 -2.65 -2.51 14.45
C LEU A 73 -3.22 -3.12 15.75
N THR A 74 -2.90 -2.51 16.89
CA THR A 74 -3.42 -2.94 18.20
C THR A 74 -3.97 -1.76 18.99
N ALA A 75 -4.93 -2.05 19.87
CA ALA A 75 -5.57 -1.03 20.70
C ALA A 75 -4.61 -0.32 21.70
N CYS A 76 -3.44 -0.90 22.01
CA CYS A 76 -2.48 -0.25 22.91
C CYS A 76 -1.70 0.88 22.24
N GLY A 77 -1.74 0.99 20.90
CA GLY A 77 -1.11 2.10 20.19
C GLY A 77 0.42 2.05 20.20
N ASP A 78 1.02 0.87 20.41
CA ASP A 78 2.48 0.69 20.44
C ASP A 78 3.00 0.22 19.07
N PRO A 79 3.75 1.05 18.33
CA PRO A 79 4.27 0.71 17.01
C PRO A 79 5.37 -0.35 17.03
N VAL A 80 6.11 -0.53 18.14
CA VAL A 80 7.10 -1.62 18.26
C VAL A 80 6.36 -2.96 18.37
N LEU A 81 5.32 -3.03 19.20
CA LEU A 81 4.46 -4.21 19.26
C LEU A 81 3.76 -4.47 17.91
N GLY A 82 3.26 -3.41 17.27
CA GLY A 82 2.68 -3.47 15.94
C GLY A 82 3.64 -4.06 14.90
N SER A 83 4.88 -3.57 14.88
CA SER A 83 5.97 -4.07 14.02
C SER A 83 6.22 -5.56 14.24
N ARG A 84 6.29 -6.00 15.51
CA ARG A 84 6.49 -7.42 15.83
C ARG A 84 5.33 -8.30 15.37
N LEU A 85 4.10 -7.83 15.48
CA LEU A 85 2.92 -8.58 15.04
C LEU A 85 2.83 -8.70 13.52
N MET A 86 3.10 -7.62 12.77
CA MET A 86 3.11 -7.71 11.31
C MET A 86 4.20 -8.65 10.79
N PHE A 87 5.41 -8.61 11.38
CA PHE A 87 6.48 -9.52 10.98
C PHE A 87 6.19 -10.95 11.41
N SER A 88 5.52 -11.15 12.54
CA SER A 88 5.03 -12.48 12.93
C SER A 88 4.03 -13.02 11.90
N ASP A 89 3.07 -12.22 11.46
CA ASP A 89 2.09 -12.63 10.44
C ASP A 89 2.77 -12.91 9.10
N LEU A 90 3.69 -12.05 8.65
CA LEU A 90 4.52 -12.28 7.47
C LEU A 90 5.29 -13.60 7.56
N GLN A 91 5.99 -13.85 8.67
CA GLN A 91 6.75 -15.08 8.87
C GLN A 91 5.85 -16.33 8.74
N MET A 92 4.64 -16.29 9.29
CA MET A 92 3.69 -17.40 9.16
C MET A 92 3.20 -17.59 7.73
N PHE A 93 2.90 -16.51 7.01
CA PHE A 93 2.54 -16.63 5.59
C PHE A 93 3.72 -17.10 4.73
N MET A 94 4.96 -16.83 5.13
CA MET A 94 6.17 -17.23 4.41
C MET A 94 6.67 -18.65 4.77
N ASP A 95 6.04 -19.33 5.71
CA ASP A 95 6.41 -20.67 6.15
C ASP A 95 6.33 -21.72 5.03
N GLU A 96 7.10 -22.82 5.14
CA GLU A 96 7.12 -23.88 4.13
C GLU A 96 5.76 -24.55 3.90
N SER A 97 4.89 -24.57 4.91
CA SER A 97 3.54 -25.11 4.82
C SER A 97 2.53 -24.18 4.13
N SER A 98 2.89 -22.91 3.96
CA SER A 98 2.01 -21.89 3.39
C SER A 98 2.05 -21.87 1.86
N PRO A 99 0.93 -21.65 1.16
CA PRO A 99 0.93 -21.52 -0.30
C PRO A 99 1.70 -20.28 -0.78
N TYR A 100 1.86 -19.26 0.07
CA TYR A 100 2.57 -18.02 -0.27
C TYR A 100 4.09 -18.18 -0.25
N ARG A 101 4.63 -19.34 0.18
CA ARG A 101 6.08 -19.66 0.15
C ARG A 101 6.73 -19.57 -1.23
N ARG A 102 5.91 -19.53 -2.27
CA ARG A 102 6.33 -19.48 -3.67
C ARG A 102 6.69 -18.05 -4.09
N LEU A 103 6.16 -17.02 -3.44
CA LEU A 103 6.33 -15.63 -3.83
C LEU A 103 7.71 -15.07 -3.41
N ARG A 104 8.13 -13.97 -4.05
CA ARG A 104 9.20 -13.09 -3.56
C ARG A 104 8.56 -11.89 -2.86
N VAL A 105 8.47 -11.92 -1.53
CA VAL A 105 7.86 -10.86 -0.71
C VAL A 105 8.92 -9.87 -0.25
N LEU A 106 8.72 -8.61 -0.61
CA LEU A 106 9.62 -7.50 -0.30
C LEU A 106 8.92 -6.53 0.67
N PRO A 107 8.97 -6.75 2.00
CA PRO A 107 8.31 -5.85 2.95
C PRO A 107 8.93 -4.44 2.90
N HIS A 108 8.08 -3.41 2.88
CA HIS A 108 8.51 -2.01 2.82
C HIS A 108 8.05 -1.21 4.04
N LEU A 109 8.95 -0.39 4.59
CA LEU A 109 8.59 0.63 5.58
C LEU A 109 8.36 1.96 4.87
N ASP A 110 7.10 2.39 4.85
CA ASP A 110 6.61 3.57 4.14
C ASP A 110 6.57 4.78 5.08
N HIS A 111 6.93 5.97 4.58
CA HIS A 111 6.94 7.24 5.32
C HIS A 111 7.56 7.18 6.73
N ALA A 112 8.74 6.57 6.90
CA ALA A 112 9.42 6.64 8.19
C ALA A 112 10.09 8.00 8.36
N PHE A 113 9.56 8.78 9.30
CA PHE A 113 10.11 10.09 9.64
C PHE A 113 11.27 9.88 10.62
N PRO A 114 12.53 10.22 10.28
CA PRO A 114 13.67 9.89 11.14
C PRO A 114 13.58 10.44 12.57
N TRP A 115 12.82 11.53 12.78
CA TRP A 115 12.58 12.12 14.11
C TRP A 115 11.43 11.48 14.90
N LEU A 116 10.52 10.74 14.25
CA LEU A 116 9.43 10.01 14.93
C LEU A 116 9.68 8.51 15.00
N ASP A 117 10.31 7.95 13.98
CA ASP A 117 10.41 6.51 13.72
C ASP A 117 11.84 5.99 13.82
N GLY A 118 12.77 6.77 14.40
CA GLY A 118 14.16 6.38 14.55
C GLY A 118 14.35 5.04 15.28
N ASP A 119 13.50 4.71 16.25
CA ASP A 119 13.51 3.40 16.92
C ASP A 119 13.10 2.25 15.97
N ILE A 120 12.07 2.44 15.15
CA ILE A 120 11.64 1.45 14.17
C ILE A 120 12.68 1.29 13.06
N MET A 121 13.23 2.40 12.58
CA MET A 121 14.31 2.43 11.59
C MET A 121 15.60 1.79 12.16
N ASP A 122 15.80 1.78 13.47
CA ASP A 122 16.99 1.16 14.07
C ASP A 122 16.80 -0.32 14.33
N ASP A 123 15.66 -0.69 14.91
CA ASP A 123 15.42 -2.04 15.41
C ASP A 123 14.90 -3.00 14.34
N PHE A 124 14.22 -2.49 13.30
CA PHE A 124 13.51 -3.32 12.31
C PHE A 124 14.06 -3.21 10.89
N THR A 125 14.98 -2.28 10.58
CA THR A 125 15.46 -2.05 9.19
C THR A 125 15.84 -3.33 8.44
N GLN A 126 16.56 -4.26 9.06
CA GLN A 126 17.02 -5.49 8.37
C GLN A 126 15.90 -6.51 8.10
N GLN A 127 14.72 -6.31 8.68
CA GLN A 127 13.54 -7.11 8.38
C GLN A 127 12.76 -6.57 7.17
N PHE A 128 13.08 -5.35 6.72
CA PHE A 128 12.53 -4.77 5.52
C PHE A 128 13.41 -5.04 4.30
N ALA A 129 12.79 -5.12 3.13
CA ALA A 129 13.46 -5.11 1.83
C ALA A 129 13.87 -3.69 1.45
N SER A 130 13.01 -2.72 1.75
CA SER A 130 13.28 -1.30 1.56
C SER A 130 12.67 -0.45 2.66
N VAL A 131 13.32 0.67 2.98
CA VAL A 131 12.83 1.67 3.94
C VAL A 131 12.81 3.03 3.27
N MET A 132 11.67 3.71 3.34
CA MET A 132 11.56 5.12 3.00
C MET A 132 12.02 5.98 4.17
N CYS A 133 13.16 6.64 4.02
CA CYS A 133 13.59 7.71 4.91
C CYS A 133 12.93 9.01 4.43
N ASP A 134 11.80 9.35 5.02
CA ASP A 134 11.04 10.52 4.63
C ASP A 134 11.37 11.71 5.52
N ALA A 135 12.31 12.54 5.05
CA ALA A 135 12.64 13.82 5.64
C ALA A 135 12.13 15.00 4.79
N SER A 136 11.15 14.77 3.91
CA SER A 136 10.68 15.76 2.94
C SER A 136 9.95 16.97 3.55
N GLU A 137 9.43 16.85 4.78
CA GLU A 137 8.89 17.99 5.55
C GLU A 137 9.98 18.99 6.00
N LYS A 138 11.27 18.59 5.91
CA LYS A 138 12.40 19.45 6.29
C LYS A 138 12.86 20.31 5.11
N PRO A 139 13.49 21.46 5.37
CA PRO A 139 14.17 22.21 4.32
C PRO A 139 15.11 21.32 3.51
N PHE A 140 15.19 21.54 2.20
CA PHE A 140 15.87 20.64 1.26
C PHE A 140 17.27 20.17 1.70
N GLN A 141 18.09 21.08 2.24
CA GLN A 141 19.43 20.71 2.71
C GLN A 141 19.40 19.83 3.97
N GLU A 142 18.48 20.09 4.91
CA GLU A 142 18.28 19.25 6.09
C GLU A 142 17.72 17.88 5.68
N ASN A 143 16.82 17.81 4.70
CA ASN A 143 16.36 16.55 4.11
C ASN A 143 17.54 15.74 3.56
N ILE A 144 18.42 16.36 2.75
CA ILE A 144 19.63 15.71 2.24
C ILE A 144 20.51 15.18 3.39
N GLU A 145 20.80 16.00 4.40
CA GLU A 145 21.66 15.63 5.52
C GLU A 145 21.10 14.45 6.34
N MET A 146 19.80 14.47 6.63
CA MET A 146 19.13 13.41 7.38
C MET A 146 19.08 12.11 6.58
N THR A 147 18.72 12.20 5.31
CA THR A 147 18.63 11.05 4.41
C THR A 147 20.01 10.43 4.16
N ALA A 148 21.04 11.23 3.86
CA ALA A 148 22.41 10.76 3.68
C ALA A 148 22.96 10.06 4.92
N ARG A 149 22.66 10.58 6.12
CA ARG A 149 23.05 9.95 7.39
C ARG A 149 22.42 8.57 7.55
N TYR A 150 21.14 8.43 7.19
CA TYR A 150 20.47 7.14 7.24
C TYR A 150 21.05 6.16 6.19
N VAL A 151 21.23 6.60 4.94
CA VAL A 151 21.85 5.80 3.87
C VAL A 151 23.22 5.27 4.32
N GLU A 152 24.09 6.10 4.89
CA GLU A 152 25.41 5.66 5.35
C GLU A 152 25.30 4.64 6.51
N LYS A 153 24.35 4.81 7.43
CA LYS A 153 24.12 3.86 8.54
C LYS A 153 23.72 2.46 8.07
N VAL A 154 22.92 2.40 7.00
CA VAL A 154 22.32 1.16 6.49
C VAL A 154 22.91 0.69 5.15
N LYS A 155 24.02 1.29 4.73
CA LYS A 155 24.69 1.04 3.46
C LYS A 155 24.90 -0.45 3.20
N GLY A 156 24.35 -0.93 2.08
CA GLY A 156 24.45 -2.33 1.66
C GLY A 156 23.63 -3.31 2.51
N LYS A 157 22.77 -2.83 3.42
CA LYS A 157 21.92 -3.67 4.28
C LYS A 157 20.46 -3.66 3.86
N VAL A 158 19.96 -2.52 3.40
CA VAL A 158 18.56 -2.33 2.96
C VAL A 158 18.52 -1.33 1.82
N VAL A 159 17.54 -1.46 0.93
CA VAL A 159 17.29 -0.44 -0.11
C VAL A 159 16.68 0.79 0.54
N VAL A 160 17.24 1.97 0.25
CA VAL A 160 16.73 3.23 0.81
C VAL A 160 15.97 4.01 -0.26
N GLU A 161 14.71 4.33 0.06
CA GLU A 161 13.89 5.27 -0.68
C GLU A 161 13.94 6.64 0.01
N GLY A 162 14.09 7.73 -0.75
CA GLY A 162 14.06 9.09 -0.22
C GLY A 162 13.17 10.01 -1.05
N ALA A 163 12.41 10.86 -0.37
CA ALA A 163 11.57 11.86 -1.01
C ALA A 163 12.31 13.19 -1.20
N VAL A 164 12.31 13.69 -2.44
CA VAL A 164 12.99 14.95 -2.79
C VAL A 164 12.21 16.15 -2.24
N ASP A 165 10.88 16.08 -2.35
CA ASP A 165 9.93 17.10 -1.97
C ASP A 165 8.73 16.44 -1.29
N GLU A 166 8.04 17.18 -0.42
CA GLU A 166 6.87 16.68 0.32
C GLU A 166 5.70 16.42 -0.64
N ILE A 167 5.10 15.23 -0.53
CA ILE A 167 3.86 14.87 -1.21
C ILE A 167 2.70 15.19 -0.28
N LEU A 168 1.94 16.22 -0.66
CA LEU A 168 0.91 16.79 0.21
C LEU A 168 -0.37 15.95 0.24
N GLU A 169 -1.12 16.10 1.33
CA GLU A 169 -2.46 15.57 1.48
C GLU A 169 -3.48 16.43 0.73
N SER A 170 -4.47 15.79 0.12
CA SER A 170 -5.50 16.50 -0.63
C SER A 170 -6.32 17.45 0.25
N GLY A 171 -6.60 18.64 -0.28
CA GLY A 171 -7.33 19.70 0.42
C GLY A 171 -6.45 20.60 1.30
N GLY A 172 -5.13 20.42 1.29
CA GLY A 172 -4.17 21.36 1.86
C GLY A 172 -4.21 22.74 1.18
N SER A 173 -3.89 23.80 1.93
CA SER A 173 -3.82 25.18 1.41
C SER A 173 -2.50 25.50 0.70
N GLN A 174 -1.49 24.65 0.86
CA GLN A 174 -0.18 24.80 0.25
C GLN A 174 -0.09 23.92 -0.99
N LYS A 175 0.60 24.42 -2.03
CA LYS A 175 0.99 23.63 -3.19
C LYS A 175 2.50 23.79 -3.34
N ASN A 176 3.22 22.68 -3.41
CA ASN A 176 4.64 22.68 -3.70
C ASN A 176 4.87 22.56 -5.21
N GLU A 177 5.91 23.23 -5.71
CA GLU A 177 6.31 23.11 -7.11
C GLU A 177 6.76 21.66 -7.41
N PRO A 178 6.55 21.16 -8.64
CA PRO A 178 7.08 19.87 -9.06
C PRO A 178 8.59 19.80 -8.90
N THR A 179 9.11 18.62 -8.58
CA THR A 179 10.54 18.39 -8.44
C THR A 179 11.26 18.69 -9.76
N SER A 180 12.26 19.58 -9.73
CA SER A 180 13.11 19.85 -10.90
C SER A 180 14.17 18.78 -11.09
N VAL A 181 14.68 18.66 -12.33
CA VAL A 181 15.77 17.73 -12.67
C VAL A 181 17.03 18.03 -11.87
N GLU A 182 17.35 19.31 -11.66
CA GLU A 182 18.51 19.76 -10.89
C GLU A 182 18.40 19.32 -9.43
N ARG A 183 17.23 19.53 -8.80
CA ARG A 183 16.98 19.10 -7.42
C ARG A 183 17.06 17.59 -7.27
N ALA A 184 16.47 16.83 -8.21
CA ALA A 184 16.54 15.37 -8.17
C ALA A 184 17.98 14.83 -8.30
N LYS A 185 18.79 15.41 -9.20
CA LYS A 185 20.21 15.05 -9.34
C LYS A 185 21.01 15.39 -8.10
N GLU A 186 20.79 16.58 -7.55
CA GLU A 186 21.46 17.02 -6.33
C GLU A 186 21.12 16.11 -5.15
N PHE A 187 19.83 15.83 -4.96
CA PHE A 187 19.35 14.93 -3.91
C PHE A 187 19.95 13.53 -4.06
N LEU A 188 19.88 12.93 -5.24
CA LEU A 188 20.47 11.61 -5.50
C LEU A 188 21.98 11.60 -5.23
N GLY A 189 22.70 12.58 -5.75
CA GLY A 189 24.16 12.65 -5.66
C GLY A 189 24.66 12.87 -4.24
N GLN A 190 23.95 13.65 -3.41
CA GLN A 190 24.35 13.93 -2.03
C GLN A 190 23.85 12.89 -1.03
N THR A 191 22.71 12.23 -1.30
CA THR A 191 22.15 11.23 -0.37
C THR A 191 22.59 9.80 -0.68
N GLY A 192 22.76 9.46 -1.95
CA GLY A 192 23.04 8.09 -2.39
C GLY A 192 21.88 7.11 -2.22
N VAL A 193 20.63 7.60 -2.17
CA VAL A 193 19.43 6.75 -2.13
C VAL A 193 19.34 5.84 -3.36
N ASP A 194 18.68 4.70 -3.20
CA ASP A 194 18.48 3.73 -4.30
C ASP A 194 17.23 4.04 -5.13
N ILE A 195 16.22 4.65 -4.50
CA ILE A 195 14.93 5.00 -5.11
C ILE A 195 14.59 6.45 -4.72
N ILE A 196 14.03 7.20 -5.67
CA ILE A 196 13.66 8.61 -5.46
C ILE A 196 12.14 8.75 -5.55
N VAL A 197 11.56 9.49 -4.60
CA VAL A 197 10.17 9.95 -4.68
C VAL A 197 10.14 11.43 -5.08
N PRO A 198 9.81 11.74 -6.34
CA PRO A 198 9.62 13.12 -6.78
C PRO A 198 8.18 13.60 -6.61
N ASN A 199 8.00 14.90 -6.43
CA ASN A 199 6.71 15.56 -6.65
C ASN A 199 6.48 15.75 -8.15
N VAL A 200 5.59 14.95 -8.73
CA VAL A 200 5.13 15.05 -10.12
C VAL A 200 3.68 15.53 -10.22
N GLY A 201 3.28 16.36 -9.25
CA GLY A 201 1.95 16.92 -9.16
C GLY A 201 0.90 15.96 -8.59
N THR A 202 1.30 14.85 -7.94
CA THR A 202 0.38 13.95 -7.24
C THR A 202 0.21 14.36 -5.78
N GLU A 203 -0.93 14.00 -5.19
CA GLU A 203 -1.28 14.26 -3.80
C GLU A 203 -1.83 12.97 -3.16
N HIS A 204 -1.63 12.81 -1.86
CA HIS A 204 -2.23 11.71 -1.11
C HIS A 204 -3.74 11.87 -1.01
N ARG A 205 -4.46 10.76 -1.22
CA ARG A 205 -5.92 10.65 -1.03
C ARG A 205 -6.74 11.65 -1.86
N ALA A 206 -6.16 12.25 -2.90
CA ALA A 206 -6.86 13.16 -3.80
C ALA A 206 -7.89 12.43 -4.66
N THR A 207 -8.85 13.21 -5.16
CA THR A 207 -9.76 12.77 -6.22
C THR A 207 -9.20 13.24 -7.56
N VAL A 208 -9.34 12.40 -8.60
CA VAL A 208 -8.81 12.62 -9.96
C VAL A 208 -9.24 13.97 -10.56
N ASP A 209 -10.37 14.52 -10.09
CA ASP A 209 -10.92 15.79 -10.58
C ASP A 209 -10.16 17.04 -10.08
N GLN A 210 -9.25 16.91 -9.10
CA GLN A 210 -8.61 18.05 -8.42
C GLN A 210 -7.12 18.22 -8.76
N VAL A 211 -6.45 17.16 -9.23
CA VAL A 211 -4.99 17.07 -9.29
C VAL A 211 -4.59 16.33 -10.57
N GLN A 212 -3.53 16.77 -11.26
CA GLN A 212 -3.06 16.15 -12.50
C GLN A 212 -1.61 15.68 -12.38
N TYR A 213 -1.42 14.38 -12.61
CA TYR A 213 -0.11 13.76 -12.81
C TYR A 213 0.64 14.37 -14.01
N LEU A 214 1.89 14.79 -13.79
CA LEU A 214 2.73 15.45 -14.77
C LEU A 214 3.69 14.47 -15.46
N SER A 215 3.18 13.66 -16.39
CA SER A 215 3.96 12.60 -17.07
C SER A 215 5.20 13.12 -17.83
N GLN A 216 5.15 14.33 -18.38
CA GLN A 216 6.32 14.94 -19.04
C GLN A 216 7.45 15.23 -18.06
N GLU A 217 7.12 15.70 -16.85
CA GLU A 217 8.13 15.97 -15.82
C GLU A 217 8.70 14.65 -15.27
N ALA A 218 7.87 13.63 -15.07
CA ALA A 218 8.33 12.29 -14.70
C ALA A 218 9.35 11.72 -15.70
N ARG A 219 9.09 11.84 -17.01
CA ARG A 219 10.04 11.39 -18.06
C ARG A 219 11.35 12.20 -18.09
N LYS A 220 11.30 13.50 -17.83
CA LYS A 220 12.51 14.32 -17.72
C LYS A 220 13.35 13.90 -16.53
N LEU A 221 12.70 13.64 -15.39
CA LEU A 221 13.35 13.16 -14.18
C LEU A 221 13.99 11.79 -14.40
N SER A 222 13.24 10.81 -14.91
CA SER A 222 13.77 9.46 -15.15
C SER A 222 14.88 9.43 -16.21
N GLY A 223 14.82 10.30 -17.22
CA GLY A 223 15.92 10.48 -18.17
C GLY A 223 17.21 11.03 -17.55
N ALA A 224 17.10 11.70 -16.39
CA ALA A 224 18.21 12.33 -15.69
C ALA A 224 18.80 11.48 -14.54
N VAL A 225 17.97 10.73 -13.82
CA VAL A 225 18.35 9.94 -12.63
C VAL A 225 18.20 8.44 -12.83
N GLY A 226 17.68 7.99 -13.96
CA GLY A 226 17.35 6.60 -14.25
C GLY A 226 15.90 6.25 -13.90
N LYS A 227 15.48 5.04 -14.30
CA LYS A 227 14.15 4.48 -14.02
C LYS A 227 14.10 3.88 -12.60
N ILE A 228 14.34 4.73 -11.62
CA ILE A 228 14.38 4.43 -10.17
C ILE A 228 13.36 5.27 -9.39
N LEU A 229 12.31 5.74 -10.07
CA LEU A 229 11.31 6.59 -9.44
C LEU A 229 10.29 5.74 -8.66
N CYS A 230 9.83 6.26 -7.53
CA CYS A 230 8.69 5.77 -6.80
C CYS A 230 7.55 6.79 -6.86
N LEU A 231 6.36 6.37 -7.26
CA LEU A 231 5.19 7.23 -7.30
C LEU A 231 4.42 7.12 -5.98
N HIS A 232 4.21 8.25 -5.33
CA HIS A 232 3.26 8.41 -4.23
C HIS A 232 2.01 9.16 -4.71
N GLY A 233 0.88 8.96 -4.04
CA GLY A 233 -0.37 9.62 -4.42
C GLY A 233 -1.01 9.11 -5.72
N THR A 234 -0.93 7.80 -5.99
CA THR A 234 -1.50 7.17 -7.20
C THR A 234 -3.00 7.46 -7.41
N SER A 235 -3.74 7.84 -6.36
CA SER A 235 -5.14 8.29 -6.44
C SER A 235 -5.34 9.56 -7.30
N SER A 236 -4.30 10.36 -7.51
CA SER A 236 -4.31 11.53 -8.41
C SER A 236 -4.12 11.17 -9.89
N VAL A 237 -3.78 9.91 -10.20
CA VAL A 237 -3.50 9.47 -11.58
C VAL A 237 -4.79 8.97 -12.22
N LYS A 238 -5.06 9.41 -13.44
CA LYS A 238 -6.21 8.95 -14.20
C LYS A 238 -6.05 7.47 -14.57
N PRO A 239 -7.15 6.67 -14.57
CA PRO A 239 -7.07 5.26 -14.94
C PRO A 239 -6.37 4.99 -16.28
N GLU A 240 -6.55 5.86 -17.27
CA GLU A 240 -5.91 5.77 -18.59
C GLU A 240 -4.39 6.00 -18.57
N ASP A 241 -3.87 6.73 -17.58
CA ASP A 241 -2.43 7.04 -17.45
C ASP A 241 -1.68 5.99 -16.62
N LEU A 242 -2.39 5.21 -15.77
CA LEU A 242 -1.77 4.21 -14.89
C LEU A 242 -0.87 3.20 -15.63
N PRO A 243 -1.26 2.61 -16.78
CA PRO A 243 -0.39 1.66 -17.49
C PRO A 243 0.91 2.28 -18.04
N GLY A 244 0.96 3.62 -18.17
CA GLY A 244 2.12 4.35 -18.68
C GLY A 244 3.18 4.66 -17.62
N LEU A 245 2.85 4.57 -16.33
CA LEU A 245 3.75 4.91 -15.22
C LEU A 245 5.10 4.16 -15.28
N PRO A 246 5.16 2.84 -15.56
CA PRO A 246 6.45 2.15 -15.66
C PRO A 246 7.34 2.67 -16.80
N SER A 247 6.75 3.02 -17.94
CA SER A 247 7.48 3.61 -19.07
C SER A 247 7.94 5.04 -18.78
N ASP A 248 7.22 5.77 -17.94
CA ASP A 248 7.63 7.10 -17.46
C ASP A 248 8.81 7.05 -16.46
N GLY A 249 9.13 5.85 -15.94
CA GLY A 249 10.31 5.58 -15.12
C GLY A 249 10.01 5.20 -13.68
N PHE A 250 8.74 4.96 -13.33
CA PHE A 250 8.33 4.47 -12.02
C PHE A 250 8.52 2.95 -11.90
N VAL A 251 9.50 2.54 -11.11
CA VAL A 251 9.73 1.13 -10.76
C VAL A 251 8.88 0.70 -9.56
N LYS A 252 8.47 1.66 -8.73
CA LYS A 252 7.68 1.45 -7.51
C LYS A 252 6.47 2.38 -7.49
N ILE A 253 5.28 1.88 -7.11
CA ILE A 253 4.03 2.66 -7.18
C ILE A 253 3.18 2.41 -5.92
N ASN A 254 3.04 3.42 -5.05
CA ASN A 254 2.32 3.31 -3.78
C ASN A 254 0.79 3.35 -3.95
N ILE A 255 0.10 2.38 -3.33
CA ILE A 255 -1.35 2.19 -3.40
C ILE A 255 -1.91 1.90 -2.00
N TYR A 256 -2.90 2.70 -1.59
CA TYR A 256 -3.60 2.50 -0.33
C TYR A 256 -5.08 2.88 -0.38
N THR A 257 -5.39 4.13 -0.76
CA THR A 257 -6.75 4.71 -0.64
C THR A 257 -7.84 3.85 -1.27
N VAL A 258 -7.60 3.32 -2.47
CA VAL A 258 -8.57 2.49 -3.18
C VAL A 258 -8.83 1.15 -2.47
N LEU A 259 -7.83 0.57 -1.81
CA LEU A 259 -7.98 -0.67 -1.04
C LEU A 259 -8.88 -0.42 0.16
N ALA A 260 -8.59 0.62 0.95
CA ALA A 260 -9.37 0.99 2.12
C ALA A 260 -10.83 1.35 1.76
N VAL A 261 -11.02 2.14 0.70
CA VAL A 261 -12.36 2.55 0.23
C VAL A 261 -13.17 1.33 -0.25
N ARG A 262 -12.61 0.51 -1.13
CA ARG A 262 -13.35 -0.63 -1.70
C ARG A 262 -13.58 -1.73 -0.69
N GLY A 263 -12.59 -2.04 0.16
CA GLY A 263 -12.74 -2.97 1.27
C GLY A 263 -13.85 -2.53 2.23
N GLY A 264 -13.84 -1.26 2.66
CA GLY A 264 -14.85 -0.72 3.57
C GLY A 264 -16.26 -0.74 2.97
N GLN A 265 -16.39 -0.41 1.68
CA GLN A 265 -17.65 -0.52 0.96
C GLN A 265 -18.15 -1.96 0.84
N ALA A 266 -17.25 -2.94 0.66
CA ALA A 266 -17.62 -4.34 0.59
C ALA A 266 -18.16 -4.86 1.92
N VAL A 267 -17.52 -4.50 3.04
CA VAL A 267 -18.02 -4.82 4.38
C VAL A 267 -19.38 -4.18 4.63
N ALA A 268 -19.55 -2.90 4.29
CA ALA A 268 -20.82 -2.20 4.44
C ALA A 268 -21.95 -2.87 3.65
N ARG A 269 -21.70 -3.23 2.38
CA ARG A 269 -22.69 -3.95 1.55
C ARG A 269 -23.03 -5.32 2.16
N ASN A 270 -22.02 -6.08 2.59
CA ASN A 270 -22.24 -7.39 3.23
C ASN A 270 -23.16 -7.29 4.47
N VAL A 271 -22.96 -6.26 5.31
CA VAL A 271 -23.80 -5.99 6.48
C VAL A 271 -25.22 -5.59 6.07
N LEU A 272 -25.35 -4.66 5.11
CA LEU A 272 -26.66 -4.19 4.65
C LEU A 272 -27.50 -5.31 4.03
N ASP A 273 -26.88 -6.19 3.25
CA ASP A 273 -27.58 -7.32 2.63
C ASP A 273 -28.09 -8.35 3.64
N ASN A 274 -27.56 -8.34 4.88
CA ASN A 274 -27.79 -9.35 5.90
C ASN A 274 -28.47 -8.80 7.17
N LEU A 275 -29.06 -7.60 7.14
CA LEU A 275 -29.58 -6.93 8.35
C LEU A 275 -30.51 -7.81 9.20
N GLY A 276 -31.47 -8.53 8.61
CA GLY A 276 -32.37 -9.40 9.40
C GLY A 276 -31.79 -10.76 9.79
N ASN A 277 -30.57 -11.06 9.39
CA ASN A 277 -29.76 -12.15 9.94
C ASN A 277 -28.82 -11.66 11.06
N ILE A 278 -28.71 -10.34 11.28
CA ILE A 278 -27.82 -9.70 12.26
C ILE A 278 -28.63 -9.15 13.45
N PHE A 279 -29.72 -8.44 13.15
CA PHE A 279 -30.66 -7.90 14.11
C PHE A 279 -31.89 -8.80 14.26
N ASP A 280 -32.59 -8.68 15.37
CA ASP A 280 -33.96 -9.17 15.50
C ASP A 280 -34.99 -8.19 14.91
N GLU A 281 -36.22 -8.66 14.74
CA GLU A 281 -37.31 -7.86 14.14
C GLU A 281 -37.62 -6.59 14.93
N GLY A 282 -37.52 -6.64 16.27
CA GLY A 282 -37.76 -5.49 17.13
C GLY A 282 -36.68 -4.41 16.98
N GLN A 283 -35.42 -4.82 16.90
CA GLN A 283 -34.28 -3.94 16.64
C GLN A 283 -34.38 -3.27 15.27
N LEU A 284 -34.75 -4.01 14.21
CA LEU A 284 -34.98 -3.43 12.89
C LEU A 284 -36.18 -2.47 12.90
N ALA A 285 -37.28 -2.83 13.56
CA ALA A 285 -38.45 -1.97 13.67
C ALA A 285 -38.14 -0.65 14.41
N ASP A 286 -37.27 -0.67 15.42
CA ASP A 286 -36.79 0.52 16.11
C ASP A 286 -35.96 1.43 15.19
N LEU A 287 -35.03 0.86 14.40
CA LEU A 287 -34.25 1.61 13.41
C LEU A 287 -35.13 2.22 12.30
N VAL A 288 -36.17 1.50 11.88
CA VAL A 288 -37.18 2.02 10.94
C VAL A 288 -38.00 3.15 11.55
N LYS A 289 -38.43 3.01 12.81
CA LYS A 289 -39.18 4.05 13.53
C LYS A 289 -38.36 5.34 13.69
N LYS A 290 -37.04 5.21 13.83
CA LYS A 290 -36.08 6.32 13.91
C LYS A 290 -35.66 6.90 12.55
N ASP A 291 -36.25 6.42 11.45
CA ASP A 291 -35.95 6.84 10.09
C ASP A 291 -34.48 6.60 9.67
N VAL A 292 -33.81 5.64 10.31
CA VAL A 292 -32.46 5.20 9.94
C VAL A 292 -32.51 4.20 8.78
N LEU A 293 -33.54 3.35 8.77
CA LEU A 293 -33.77 2.32 7.75
C LEU A 293 -35.17 2.44 7.16
N GLY A 294 -35.34 2.05 5.91
CA GLY A 294 -36.66 1.94 5.29
C GLY A 294 -37.42 0.68 5.72
N LYS A 295 -38.76 0.71 5.69
CA LYS A 295 -39.63 -0.44 6.04
C LYS A 295 -39.32 -1.73 5.28
N GLY A 296 -38.66 -1.63 4.11
CA GLY A 296 -38.26 -2.78 3.30
C GLY A 296 -37.39 -3.79 4.05
N VAL A 297 -36.62 -3.38 5.06
CA VAL A 297 -35.75 -4.29 5.84
C VAL A 297 -36.51 -5.33 6.67
N LEU A 298 -37.80 -5.10 6.95
CA LEU A 298 -38.68 -6.05 7.65
C LEU A 298 -39.32 -7.07 6.70
N SER A 299 -39.10 -6.92 5.39
CA SER A 299 -39.64 -7.86 4.40
C SER A 299 -38.93 -9.22 4.48
N PRO A 300 -39.65 -10.34 4.42
CA PRO A 300 -39.03 -11.67 4.29
C PRO A 300 -38.21 -11.84 2.99
N GLN A 301 -38.31 -10.92 2.03
CA GLN A 301 -37.55 -10.90 0.77
C GLN A 301 -36.45 -9.82 0.74
N TYR A 302 -36.08 -9.24 1.88
CA TYR A 302 -35.05 -8.20 1.93
C TYR A 302 -33.64 -8.77 1.68
N ALA A 303 -33.08 -8.52 0.50
CA ALA A 303 -31.72 -8.90 0.13
C ALA A 303 -31.40 -10.38 0.47
N GLN A 304 -30.40 -10.63 1.33
CA GLN A 304 -29.99 -11.96 1.78
C GLN A 304 -30.58 -12.33 3.16
N THR A 305 -31.47 -11.50 3.72
CA THR A 305 -32.18 -11.81 4.95
C THR A 305 -33.07 -13.03 4.75
N GLN A 306 -33.01 -13.99 5.68
CA GLN A 306 -33.92 -15.14 5.66
C GLN A 306 -34.80 -15.13 6.91
N ALA A 307 -36.08 -15.47 6.75
CA ALA A 307 -36.97 -15.63 7.88
C ALA A 307 -36.60 -16.87 8.75
N PRO A 308 -36.93 -16.88 10.06
CA PRO A 308 -37.40 -15.72 10.82
C PRO A 308 -36.28 -14.68 10.99
N ILE A 309 -36.66 -13.40 11.07
CA ILE A 309 -35.74 -12.28 11.31
C ILE A 309 -35.20 -12.40 12.75
N LYS A 310 -33.95 -12.82 12.86
CA LYS A 310 -33.24 -12.98 14.13
C LYS A 310 -31.74 -13.08 13.88
N PRO A 311 -30.90 -12.79 14.89
CA PRO A 311 -29.48 -13.04 14.82
C PRO A 311 -29.18 -14.50 14.48
N LYS A 312 -28.35 -14.70 13.46
CA LYS A 312 -27.86 -16.02 13.03
C LYS A 312 -26.35 -16.04 13.17
N LEU A 313 -25.84 -17.04 13.91
CA LEU A 313 -24.42 -17.16 14.19
C LEU A 313 -23.51 -17.01 12.94
N PRO A 314 -23.83 -17.61 11.78
CA PRO A 314 -23.03 -17.43 10.57
C PRO A 314 -22.96 -16.00 10.04
N CYS A 315 -23.93 -15.13 10.34
CA CYS A 315 -23.99 -13.76 9.84
C CYS A 315 -23.47 -12.73 10.87
N VAL A 316 -23.59 -13.02 12.17
CA VAL A 316 -23.09 -12.14 13.23
C VAL A 316 -21.61 -12.35 13.54
N ALA A 317 -21.07 -13.55 13.29
CA ALA A 317 -19.65 -13.81 13.44
C ALA A 317 -18.81 -12.94 12.49
N ASN A 318 -17.52 -12.79 12.78
CA ASN A 318 -16.62 -11.96 11.98
C ASN A 318 -16.33 -12.46 10.53
N PRO A 319 -16.26 -13.78 10.24
CA PRO A 319 -15.80 -14.27 8.95
C PRO A 319 -16.50 -13.67 7.71
N PRO A 320 -17.84 -13.50 7.64
CA PRO A 320 -18.46 -12.91 6.45
C PRO A 320 -17.96 -11.48 6.13
N ARG A 321 -17.73 -10.66 7.16
CA ARG A 321 -17.20 -9.30 6.98
C ARG A 321 -15.74 -9.34 6.57
N ARG A 322 -14.96 -10.19 7.23
CA ARG A 322 -13.55 -10.46 6.92
C ARG A 322 -13.39 -10.91 5.46
N ASP A 323 -14.20 -11.87 5.01
CA ASP A 323 -14.13 -12.47 3.68
C ASP A 323 -14.57 -11.48 2.59
N ALA A 324 -15.57 -10.64 2.89
CA ALA A 324 -15.99 -9.55 2.00
C ALA A 324 -14.86 -8.52 1.79
N TRP A 325 -14.13 -8.17 2.85
CA TRP A 325 -12.93 -7.34 2.76
C TRP A 325 -11.84 -8.03 1.95
N PHE A 326 -11.44 -9.23 2.35
CA PHE A 326 -10.36 -10.01 1.73
C PHE A 326 -10.56 -10.17 0.22
N ALA A 327 -11.73 -10.65 -0.21
CA ALA A 327 -12.00 -10.91 -1.63
C ALA A 327 -11.90 -9.62 -2.46
N THR A 328 -12.50 -8.53 -1.96
CA THR A 328 -12.49 -7.24 -2.66
C THR A 328 -11.10 -6.65 -2.75
N VAL A 329 -10.34 -6.65 -1.64
CA VAL A 329 -8.97 -6.10 -1.61
C VAL A 329 -8.04 -6.92 -2.48
N ARG A 330 -8.15 -8.26 -2.47
CA ARG A 330 -7.36 -9.15 -3.33
C ARG A 330 -7.60 -8.86 -4.80
N ASP A 331 -8.86 -8.74 -5.21
CA ASP A 331 -9.21 -8.45 -6.61
C ASP A 331 -8.75 -7.05 -7.03
N CYS A 332 -8.77 -6.08 -6.11
CA CYS A 332 -8.20 -4.74 -6.36
C CYS A 332 -6.68 -4.80 -6.53
N CYS A 333 -5.97 -5.55 -5.70
CA CYS A 333 -4.52 -5.72 -5.85
C CYS A 333 -4.19 -6.41 -7.18
N GLN A 334 -4.94 -7.47 -7.55
CA GLN A 334 -4.76 -8.18 -8.82
C GLN A 334 -4.91 -7.24 -10.02
N HIS A 335 -5.90 -6.35 -9.99
CA HIS A 335 -6.07 -5.34 -11.03
C HIS A 335 -4.82 -4.47 -11.21
N PHE A 336 -4.18 -4.00 -10.14
CA PHE A 336 -2.97 -3.19 -10.25
C PHE A 336 -1.75 -3.98 -10.73
N LEU A 337 -1.63 -5.27 -10.36
CA LEU A 337 -0.60 -6.13 -10.92
C LEU A 337 -0.75 -6.22 -12.46
N ASP A 338 -1.97 -6.40 -12.97
CA ASP A 338 -2.24 -6.42 -14.41
C ASP A 338 -1.92 -5.06 -15.07
N VAL A 339 -2.37 -3.95 -14.45
CA VAL A 339 -2.15 -2.58 -14.96
C VAL A 339 -0.67 -2.25 -15.04
N PHE A 340 0.15 -2.70 -14.09
CA PHE A 340 1.59 -2.41 -14.05
C PHE A 340 2.46 -3.50 -14.67
N ASN A 341 1.94 -4.14 -15.72
CA ASN A 341 2.67 -4.99 -16.64
C ASN A 341 3.26 -6.29 -16.02
N TYR A 342 2.71 -6.83 -14.92
CA TYR A 342 3.25 -8.05 -14.30
C TYR A 342 3.32 -9.27 -15.24
N ARG A 343 2.50 -9.32 -16.29
CA ARG A 343 2.57 -10.37 -17.33
C ARG A 343 3.94 -10.44 -18.01
N ARG A 344 4.73 -9.36 -17.96
CA ARG A 344 6.09 -9.32 -18.51
C ARG A 344 7.10 -10.14 -17.69
N PHE A 345 6.76 -10.61 -16.49
CA PHE A 345 7.58 -11.60 -15.75
C PHE A 345 7.60 -12.99 -16.41
N GLN A 346 6.74 -13.28 -17.38
CA GLN A 346 6.76 -14.54 -18.15
C GLN A 346 7.90 -14.61 -19.18
N LYS A 347 8.56 -13.49 -19.48
CA LYS A 347 9.47 -13.35 -20.64
C LYS A 347 10.87 -13.90 -20.40
#